data_AF-A0A1B7MDI0-F1
#
_entry.id   AF-A0A1B7MDI0-F1
#
_cell.length_a   1.000
_cell.length_b   1.000
_cell.length_c   1.000
_cell.angle_alpha   90.00
_cell.angle_beta   90.00
_cell.angle_gamma   90.00
#
_symmetry.space_group_name_H-M   'P 1'
#
loop_
_entity.id
_entity.type
_entity.pdbx_description
1 polymer ?
#
loop_
_entity_poly.entity_id
_entity_poly.type
_entity_poly.pdbx_seq_one_letter_code
_entity_poly.pdbx_strand_id
1 'polypeptide(L)'
;ITICWSPGHEGVYGNEEADKQAKMAATGKQHNSRRSALPSYLHHSSLPLSISALKQAHNKDTHTCWTRMWAESPRYACLQQLD
;
A
#
# COMPACT_ATOMS: atom_id res chain seq x y z
N ILE A 1 -25.94 -11.33 -6.77
CA ILE A 1 -24.93 -10.26 -6.98
C ILE A 1 -24.27 -10.56 -8.31
N THR A 2 -24.25 -9.60 -9.23
CA THR A 2 -23.52 -9.72 -10.51
C THR A 2 -22.22 -8.94 -10.36
N ILE A 3 -21.09 -9.58 -10.64
CA ILE A 3 -19.75 -8.96 -10.56
C ILE A 3 -19.24 -8.79 -11.99
N CYS A 4 -18.83 -7.57 -12.33
CA CYS A 4 -18.27 -7.25 -13.64
C CYS A 4 -16.88 -6.64 -13.46
N TRP A 5 -15.97 -6.97 -14.37
CA TRP A 5 -14.67 -6.31 -14.45
C TRP A 5 -14.78 -5.08 -15.34
N SER A 6 -14.26 -3.95 -14.88
CA SER A 6 -14.15 -2.72 -15.65
C SER A 6 -12.67 -2.42 -15.87
N PRO A 7 -12.28 -1.99 -17.08
CA PRO A 7 -10.90 -1.59 -17.32
C PRO A 7 -10.57 -0.32 -16.52
N GLY A 8 -9.37 -0.28 -15.95
CA GLY A 8 -8.90 0.87 -15.17
C GLY A 8 -8.48 2.01 -16.09
N HIS A 9 -8.73 3.25 -15.66
CA HIS A 9 -8.29 4.47 -16.36
C HIS A 9 -8.87 4.69 -17.77
N GLU A 10 -9.98 4.03 -18.11
CA GLU A 10 -10.65 4.16 -19.42
C GLU A 10 -11.82 5.16 -19.42
N GLY A 11 -11.90 6.11 -18.49
CA GLY A 11 -13.00 7.09 -18.50
C GLY A 11 -14.34 6.56 -17.97
N VAL A 12 -14.37 5.37 -17.33
CA VAL A 12 -15.61 4.81 -16.77
C VAL A 12 -16.00 5.62 -15.53
N TYR A 13 -16.87 6.61 -15.72
CA TYR A 13 -17.24 7.62 -14.72
C TYR A 13 -17.46 7.06 -13.31
N GLY A 14 -18.25 5.99 -13.17
CA GLY A 14 -18.53 5.39 -11.86
C GLY A 14 -17.31 4.75 -11.19
N ASN A 15 -16.42 4.14 -11.99
CA ASN A 15 -15.17 3.56 -11.50
C ASN A 15 -14.16 4.67 -11.14
N GLU A 16 -14.10 5.74 -11.92
CA GLU A 16 -13.20 6.87 -11.67
C GLU A 16 -13.58 7.67 -10.43
N GLU A 17 -14.87 7.93 -10.23
CA GLU A 17 -15.33 8.61 -9.01
C GLU A 17 -15.09 7.72 -7.78
N ALA A 18 -15.31 6.40 -7.89
CA ALA A 18 -14.98 5.47 -6.81
C ALA A 18 -13.48 5.48 -6.47
N ASP A 19 -12.60 5.44 -7.47
CA ASP A 19 -11.14 5.52 -7.29
C ASP A 19 -10.70 6.85 -6.68
N LYS A 20 -11.28 7.98 -7.12
CA LYS A 20 -11.03 9.30 -6.53
C LYS A 20 -11.40 9.35 -5.05
N GLN A 21 -12.58 8.87 -4.67
CA GLN A 21 -13.01 8.81 -3.27
C GLN A 21 -12.13 7.87 -2.44
N ALA A 22 -11.74 6.72 -3.00
CA ALA A 22 -10.83 5.79 -2.35
C ALA A 22 -9.45 6.41 -2.10
N LYS A 23 -8.89 7.13 -3.08
CA LYS A 23 -7.64 7.88 -2.94
C LYS A 23 -7.76 8.97 -1.87
N MET A 24 -8.86 9.70 -1.84
CA MET A 24 -9.09 10.75 -0.84
C MET A 24 -9.22 10.17 0.58
N ALA A 25 -9.90 9.04 0.76
CA ALA A 25 -9.94 8.35 2.06
C ALA A 25 -8.56 7.85 2.50
N ALA A 26 -7.70 7.44 1.54
CA ALA A 26 -6.36 6.96 1.83
C ALA A 26 -5.38 8.07 2.28
N THR A 27 -5.66 9.36 2.03
CA THR A 27 -4.76 10.45 2.46
C THR A 27 -4.83 10.75 3.96
N GLY A 28 -5.90 10.34 4.65
CA GLY A 28 -6.00 10.49 6.09
C GLY A 28 -7.38 10.25 6.66
N LYS A 29 -7.44 9.91 7.95
CA LYS A 29 -8.68 9.56 8.65
C LYS A 29 -9.74 10.66 8.64
N GLN A 30 -9.34 11.92 8.52
CA GLN A 30 -10.25 13.07 8.40
C GLN A 30 -11.10 13.06 7.13
N HIS A 31 -10.65 12.35 6.09
CA HIS A 31 -11.36 12.20 4.82
C HIS A 31 -12.23 10.95 4.78
N ASN A 32 -12.23 10.14 5.85
CA ASN A 32 -13.06 8.94 5.93
C ASN A 32 -14.49 9.30 6.30
N SER A 33 -15.43 8.48 5.82
CA SER A 33 -16.81 8.53 6.28
C SER A 33 -16.90 8.19 7.77
N ARG A 34 -17.90 8.77 8.43
CA ARG A 34 -18.23 8.44 9.82
C ARG A 34 -18.59 6.97 9.91
N ARG A 35 -18.26 6.32 11.03
CA ARG A 35 -18.61 4.90 11.26
C ARG A 35 -20.09 4.62 11.05
N SER A 36 -20.99 5.52 11.47
CA SER A 36 -22.44 5.37 11.30
C SER A 36 -22.93 5.41 9.84
N ALA A 37 -22.11 5.93 8.92
CA ALA A 37 -22.41 5.98 7.49
C ALA A 37 -21.83 4.78 6.72
N LEU A 38 -21.07 3.93 7.40
CA LEU A 38 -20.52 2.71 6.80
C LEU A 38 -21.55 1.57 6.87
N PRO A 39 -21.53 0.65 5.91
CA PRO A 39 -22.21 -0.63 6.04
C PRO A 39 -21.75 -1.41 7.28
N SER A 40 -22.66 -2.16 7.91
CA SER A 40 -22.41 -2.89 9.16
C SER A 40 -21.24 -3.87 9.10
N TYR A 41 -21.00 -4.49 7.95
CA TYR A 41 -19.86 -5.40 7.74
C TYR A 41 -18.50 -4.70 7.75
N LEU A 42 -18.45 -3.36 7.63
CA LEU A 42 -17.23 -2.56 7.80
C LEU A 42 -17.07 -2.00 9.21
N HIS A 43 -17.99 -2.29 10.14
CA HIS A 43 -17.87 -1.86 11.53
C HIS A 43 -16.88 -2.69 12.34
N HIS A 44 -16.48 -3.85 11.84
CA HIS A 44 -15.48 -4.70 12.48
C HIS A 44 -14.15 -3.95 12.60
N SER A 45 -13.47 -4.14 13.73
CA SER A 45 -12.36 -3.30 14.18
C SER A 45 -11.10 -3.38 13.33
N SER A 46 -10.94 -4.41 12.51
CA SER A 46 -9.75 -4.59 11.68
C SER A 46 -10.12 -5.16 10.32
N LEU A 47 -9.78 -4.42 9.26
CA LEU A 47 -9.73 -4.98 7.92
C LEU A 47 -8.60 -6.02 7.86
N PRO A 48 -8.76 -7.09 7.05
CA PRO A 48 -7.67 -8.03 6.82
C PRO A 48 -6.47 -7.29 6.24
N LEU A 49 -5.28 -7.66 6.70
CA LEU A 49 -4.03 -7.09 6.19
C LEU A 49 -3.87 -7.48 4.73
N SER A 50 -3.60 -6.48 3.88
CA SER A 50 -3.30 -6.73 2.48
C SER A 50 -2.02 -7.57 2.37
N ILE A 51 -2.10 -8.68 1.64
CA ILE A 51 -0.94 -9.55 1.38
C ILE A 51 0.19 -8.76 0.71
N SER A 52 -0.14 -7.82 -0.19
CA SER A 52 0.87 -6.99 -0.85
C SER A 52 1.55 -6.04 0.13
N ALA A 53 0.78 -5.42 1.04
CA ALA A 53 1.32 -4.54 2.06
C ALA A 53 2.26 -5.29 3.02
N LEU A 54 1.89 -6.52 3.41
CA LEU A 54 2.75 -7.40 4.22
C LEU A 54 4.06 -7.73 3.50
N LYS A 55 4.00 -8.08 2.22
CA LYS A 55 5.20 -8.34 1.41
C LYS A 55 6.09 -7.11 1.30
N GLN A 56 5.51 -5.93 1.07
CA GLN A 56 6.27 -4.68 0.97
C GLN A 56 6.98 -4.34 2.28
N ALA A 57 6.32 -4.48 3.42
CA ALA A 57 6.92 -4.26 4.73
C ALA A 57 8.11 -5.22 4.96
N HIS A 58 7.90 -6.52 4.71
CA HIS A 58 8.95 -7.51 4.85
C HIS A 58 10.16 -7.26 3.94
N ASN A 59 9.91 -6.90 2.67
CA ASN A 59 10.97 -6.59 1.72
C ASN A 59 11.75 -5.34 2.14
N LYS A 60 11.07 -4.33 2.67
CA LYS A 60 11.71 -3.11 3.19
C LYS A 60 12.63 -3.45 4.37
N ASP A 61 12.15 -4.21 5.34
CA ASP A 61 12.92 -4.61 6.52
C ASP A 61 14.14 -5.45 6.12
N THR A 62 13.95 -6.38 5.18
CA THR A 62 15.02 -7.23 4.64
C THR A 62 16.07 -6.39 3.92
N HIS A 63 15.64 -5.44 3.08
CA HIS A 63 16.55 -4.54 2.38
C HIS A 63 17.34 -3.69 3.36
N THR A 64 16.71 -3.09 4.38
CA THR A 64 17.41 -2.33 5.41
C THR A 64 18.46 -3.16 6.14
N CYS A 65 18.11 -4.39 6.54
CA CYS A 65 19.06 -5.29 7.18
C CYS A 65 20.24 -5.63 6.26
N TRP A 66 19.94 -5.96 5.00
CA TRP A 66 20.95 -6.27 4.00
C TRP A 66 21.88 -5.08 3.74
N THR A 67 21.36 -3.86 3.58
CA THR A 67 22.17 -2.66 3.38
C THR A 67 23.13 -2.43 4.54
N ARG A 68 22.68 -2.62 5.79
CA ARG A 68 23.54 -2.53 6.97
C ARG A 68 24.67 -3.56 6.92
N MET A 69 24.35 -4.83 6.69
CA MET A 69 25.36 -5.89 6.59
C MET A 69 26.32 -5.67 5.43
N TRP A 70 25.82 -5.15 4.31
CA TRP A 70 26.64 -4.82 3.15
C TRP A 70 27.65 -3.71 3.48
N ALA A 71 27.22 -2.65 4.16
CA ALA A 71 28.10 -1.54 4.55
C ALA A 71 29.25 -1.98 5.49
N GLU A 72 29.03 -3.01 6.30
CA GLU A 72 30.06 -3.58 7.20
C GLU A 72 31.04 -4.53 6.47
N SER A 73 30.77 -4.89 5.21
CA SER A 73 31.59 -5.81 4.44
C SER A 73 32.88 -5.13 3.94
N PRO A 74 34.05 -5.81 4.02
CA PRO A 74 35.28 -5.33 3.37
C PRO A 74 35.12 -5.07 1.87
N ARG A 75 34.18 -5.80 1.22
CA ARG A 75 33.88 -5.63 -0.21
C ARG A 75 33.24 -4.28 -0.51
N TYR A 76 32.40 -3.77 0.39
CA TYR A 76 31.78 -2.46 0.23
C TYR A 76 32.82 -1.34 0.24
N ALA A 77 33.79 -1.40 1.17
CA ALA A 77 34.90 -0.45 1.21
C ALA A 77 35.77 -0.49 -0.06
N CYS A 78 36.05 -1.69 -0.59
CA CYS A 78 36.77 -1.85 -1.85
C CYS A 78 36.01 -1.25 -3.04
N LEU A 79 34.69 -1.46 -3.10
CA LEU A 79 33.84 -0.95 -4.17
C LEU A 79 33.73 0.58 -4.14
N GLN A 80 33.64 1.19 -2.95
CA GLN A 80 33.63 2.64 -2.76
C GLN A 80 34.93 3.34 -3.16
N GLN A 81 36.06 2.61 -3.27
CA GLN A 81 37.34 3.15 -3.73
C GLN A 81 37.47 3.16 -5.26
N LEU A 82 36.54 2.51 -5.98
CA LEU A 82 36.55 2.40 -7.44
C LEU A 82 35.61 3.41 -8.13
N ASP A 83 34.70 4.04 -7.39
CA ASP A 83 33.85 5.15 -7.83
C ASP A 83 34.53 6.51 -7.56
#